data_AF-A0A9Q1RBX7-F1
#
_entry.id   AF-A0A9Q1RBX7-F1
#
_cell.length_a   1.000
_cell.length_b   1.000
_cell.length_c   1.000
_cell.angle_alpha   90.00
_cell.angle_beta   90.00
_cell.angle_gamma   90.00
#
_symmetry.space_group_name_H-M   'P 1'
#
loop_
_entity.id
_entity.type
_entity.pdbx_description
1 polymer ?
#
loop_
_entity_poly.entity_id
_entity_poly.type
_entity_poly.pdbx_seq_one_letter_code
_entity_poly.pdbx_strand_id
1 'polypeptide(L)'
;MGPSSRPLPFREDCWSEQATWTLVDVWGRRYMELNRGNLRQKDWQQVADSVNALHGHTKKTHRTDVQCKSGIDTLKKKYKAEKAKIVESNGSLASSWPLFQQLDRLIGNSDKKKVTPVMMSSPPMGVPLPYRRSTTKRQFPAYDDVEEEEDGIRRMVKTIEKFGEIYERVEGMKQRQMVELEKQRMQFAKDLEVQRMQLFMDTQVQLEKIKHTKRSAGSHDVYS
;
A
#
# COMPACT_ATOMS: atom_id res chain seq x y z
N MET A 1 24.35 -18.34 48.14
CA MET A 1 24.60 -18.24 46.69
C MET A 1 23.33 -17.79 46.01
N GLY A 2 23.23 -16.51 45.65
CA GLY A 2 22.07 -15.98 44.91
C GLY A 2 22.21 -16.27 43.41
N PRO A 3 21.11 -16.39 42.65
CA PRO A 3 21.18 -16.61 41.22
C PRO A 3 21.74 -15.37 40.54
N SER A 4 22.94 -15.52 39.96
CA SER A 4 23.53 -14.55 39.06
C SER A 4 22.63 -14.43 37.83
N SER A 5 21.89 -13.32 37.73
CA SER A 5 21.18 -12.92 36.54
C SER A 5 22.20 -12.78 35.41
N ARG A 6 22.31 -13.82 34.58
CA ARG A 6 23.07 -13.77 33.33
C ARG A 6 22.53 -12.57 32.53
N PRO A 7 23.35 -11.56 32.22
CA PRO A 7 22.95 -10.58 31.23
C PRO A 7 22.75 -11.36 29.93
N LEU A 8 21.51 -11.39 29.44
CA LEU A 8 21.24 -11.81 28.07
C LEU A 8 22.19 -11.01 27.19
N PRO A 9 22.79 -11.62 26.14
CA PRO A 9 23.61 -10.86 25.21
C PRO A 9 22.69 -9.81 24.60
N PHE A 10 22.79 -8.59 25.14
CA PHE A 10 22.32 -7.37 24.54
C PHE A 10 23.20 -7.20 23.30
N ARG A 11 22.88 -7.98 22.27
CA ARG A 11 23.27 -7.67 20.90
C ARG A 11 22.43 -6.47 20.53
N GLU A 12 22.82 -5.34 21.11
CA GLU A 12 22.50 -4.03 20.59
C GLU A 12 22.83 -4.12 19.10
N ASP A 13 21.76 -4.03 18.31
CA ASP A 13 21.78 -4.28 16.89
C ASP A 13 23.03 -3.63 16.31
N CYS A 14 23.77 -4.36 15.48
CA CYS A 14 24.93 -3.80 14.79
C CYS A 14 24.59 -2.48 14.04
N TRP A 15 23.30 -2.22 13.83
CA TRP A 15 22.75 -0.92 13.50
C TRP A 15 22.38 -0.14 14.77
N SER A 16 23.07 0.97 15.02
CA SER A 16 22.62 1.92 16.03
C SER A 16 21.20 2.42 15.71
N GLU A 17 20.48 2.88 16.71
CA GLU A 17 19.14 3.43 16.53
C GLU A 17 19.16 4.54 15.46
N GLN A 18 20.11 5.48 15.57
CA GLN A 18 20.29 6.59 14.63
C GLN A 18 20.65 6.11 13.21
N ALA A 19 21.50 5.08 13.08
CA ALA A 19 21.80 4.50 11.77
C ALA A 19 20.57 3.83 11.15
N THR A 20 19.72 3.22 11.96
CA THR A 20 18.45 2.62 11.53
C THR A 20 17.47 3.69 11.04
N TRP A 21 17.35 4.81 11.77
CA TRP A 21 16.55 5.96 11.34
C TRP A 21 17.03 6.53 10.01
N THR A 22 18.34 6.77 9.87
CA THR A 22 18.94 7.25 8.61
C THR A 22 18.71 6.26 7.47
N LEU A 23 18.85 4.95 7.73
CA LEU A 23 18.58 3.91 6.74
C LEU A 23 17.14 4.01 6.22
N VAL A 24 16.16 4.12 7.11
CA VAL A 24 14.73 4.25 6.73
C VAL A 24 14.47 5.54 5.97
N ASP A 25 15.07 6.66 6.38
CA ASP A 25 14.90 7.95 5.70
C ASP A 25 15.46 7.93 4.26
N VAL A 26 16.73 7.57 4.11
CA VAL A 26 17.43 7.56 2.82
C VAL A 26 16.79 6.54 1.87
N TRP A 27 16.53 5.32 2.36
CA TRP A 27 15.80 4.32 1.58
C TRP A 27 14.40 4.83 1.22
N GLY A 28 13.71 5.44 2.17
CA GLY A 28 12.35 5.97 1.99
C GLY A 28 12.27 7.01 0.89
N ARG A 29 13.22 7.95 0.82
CA ARG A 29 13.32 8.94 -0.27
C ARG A 29 13.47 8.27 -1.64
N ARG A 30 14.42 7.33 -1.77
CA ARG A 30 14.61 6.56 -3.02
C ARG A 30 13.40 5.71 -3.39
N TYR A 31 12.76 5.11 -2.39
CA TYR A 31 11.55 4.31 -2.58
C TYR A 31 10.37 5.15 -3.08
N MET A 32 10.23 6.41 -2.61
CA MET A 32 9.21 7.33 -3.11
C MET A 32 9.51 7.80 -4.54
N GLU A 33 10.75 8.19 -4.84
CA GLU A 33 11.17 8.64 -6.19
C GLU A 33 10.89 7.59 -7.28
N LEU A 34 10.98 6.31 -6.92
CA LEU A 34 10.69 5.19 -7.81
C LEU A 34 9.20 4.78 -7.81
N ASN A 35 8.29 5.63 -7.34
CA ASN A 35 6.85 5.34 -7.20
C ASN A 35 6.58 4.02 -6.44
N ARG A 36 7.34 3.76 -5.37
CA ARG A 36 7.30 2.52 -4.57
C ARG A 36 7.73 1.26 -5.33
N GLY A 37 8.51 1.42 -6.40
CA GLY A 37 9.14 0.34 -7.14
C GLY A 37 10.32 -0.31 -6.40
N ASN A 38 10.84 -1.39 -6.98
CA ASN A 38 12.00 -2.10 -6.45
C ASN A 38 13.29 -1.32 -6.76
N LEU A 39 14.09 -1.07 -5.72
CA LEU A 39 15.43 -0.49 -5.86
C LEU A 39 16.37 -1.48 -6.56
N ARG A 40 17.14 -0.99 -7.53
CA ARG A 40 18.20 -1.73 -8.21
C ARG A 40 19.52 -1.61 -7.43
N GLN A 41 20.52 -2.38 -7.82
CA GLN A 41 21.84 -2.38 -7.15
C GLN A 41 22.44 -0.97 -7.03
N LYS A 42 22.37 -0.16 -8.09
CA LYS A 42 22.87 1.22 -8.07
C LYS A 42 22.16 2.08 -7.03
N ASP A 43 20.84 1.92 -6.87
CA ASP A 43 20.07 2.67 -5.89
C ASP A 43 20.44 2.22 -4.47
N TRP A 44 20.62 0.91 -4.25
CA TRP A 44 21.08 0.37 -2.97
C TRP A 44 22.49 0.83 -2.60
N GLN A 45 23.39 0.94 -3.57
CA GLN A 45 24.72 1.48 -3.34
C GLN A 45 24.64 2.93 -2.84
N GLN A 46 23.81 3.77 -3.47
CA GLN A 46 23.63 5.17 -3.02
C GLN A 46 22.99 5.27 -1.62
N VAL A 47 22.08 4.35 -1.29
CA VAL A 47 21.54 4.25 0.07
C VAL A 47 22.66 3.92 1.06
N ALA A 48 23.50 2.93 0.74
CA ALA A 48 24.63 2.55 1.57
C ALA A 48 25.64 3.70 1.73
N ASP A 49 25.98 4.40 0.64
CA ASP A 49 26.92 5.53 0.66
C ASP A 49 26.41 6.66 1.57
N SER A 50 25.12 6.98 1.50
CA SER A 50 24.50 8.01 2.34
C SER A 50 24.44 7.62 3.82
N VAL A 51 24.17 6.34 4.12
CA VAL A 51 24.22 5.82 5.49
C VAL A 51 25.65 5.85 6.02
N ASN A 52 26.62 5.44 5.21
CA ASN A 52 28.02 5.38 5.60
C ASN A 52 28.65 6.77 5.76
N ALA A 53 28.19 7.77 5.02
CA ALA A 53 28.61 9.16 5.21
C ALA A 53 28.35 9.67 6.64
N LEU A 54 27.29 9.17 7.29
CA LEU A 54 26.90 9.59 8.65
C LEU A 54 27.31 8.58 9.74
N HIS A 55 27.38 7.29 9.42
CA HIS A 55 27.53 6.22 10.43
C HIS A 55 28.69 5.26 10.12
N GLY A 56 29.27 5.32 8.92
CA GLY A 56 30.24 4.37 8.39
C GLY A 56 31.72 4.70 8.66
N HIS A 57 32.02 5.47 9.72
CA HIS A 57 33.36 5.98 9.99
C HIS A 57 34.40 4.91 10.38
N THR A 58 33.96 3.70 10.74
CA THR A 58 34.86 2.59 11.08
C THR A 58 34.55 1.35 10.24
N LYS A 59 35.52 0.44 10.09
CA LYS A 59 35.30 -0.83 9.38
C LYS A 59 34.14 -1.66 9.97
N LYS A 60 33.86 -1.51 11.26
CA LYS A 60 32.77 -2.23 11.95
C LYS A 60 31.39 -1.60 11.70
N THR A 61 31.34 -0.30 11.43
CA THR A 61 30.10 0.45 11.22
C THR A 61 29.80 0.70 9.75
N HIS A 62 30.76 0.48 8.85
CA HIS A 62 30.53 0.52 7.41
C HIS A 62 29.54 -0.57 6.97
N ARG A 63 28.61 -0.21 6.09
CA ARG A 63 27.53 -1.07 5.59
C ARG A 63 27.58 -1.20 4.07
N THR A 64 27.34 -2.40 3.55
CA THR A 64 27.20 -2.62 2.11
C THR A 64 25.75 -2.42 1.66
N ASP A 65 25.55 -2.25 0.35
CA ASP A 65 24.26 -2.22 -0.32
C ASP A 65 23.38 -3.42 0.07
N VAL A 66 23.96 -4.62 0.11
CA VAL A 66 23.28 -5.86 0.53
C VAL A 66 22.88 -5.81 2.00
N GLN A 67 23.72 -5.26 2.89
CA GLN A 67 23.40 -5.12 4.31
C GLN A 67 22.28 -4.10 4.54
N CYS A 68 22.29 -2.98 3.83
CA CYS A 68 21.19 -2.00 3.83
C CYS A 68 19.88 -2.64 3.38
N LYS A 69 19.90 -3.42 2.28
CA LYS A 69 18.72 -4.15 1.79
C LYS A 69 18.18 -5.13 2.81
N SER A 70 19.04 -5.96 3.41
CA SER A 70 18.66 -6.92 4.46
C SER A 70 18.10 -6.21 5.70
N GLY A 71 18.67 -5.07 6.08
CA GLY A 71 18.18 -4.22 7.16
C GLY A 71 16.75 -3.73 6.90
N ILE A 72 16.50 -3.16 5.72
CA ILE A 72 15.16 -2.73 5.31
C ILE A 72 14.17 -3.91 5.27
N ASP A 73 14.56 -5.07 4.74
CA ASP A 73 13.68 -6.24 4.70
C ASP A 73 13.26 -6.69 6.10
N THR A 74 14.19 -6.63 7.07
CA THR A 74 13.92 -6.94 8.48
C THR A 74 12.99 -5.90 9.11
N LEU A 75 13.21 -4.62 8.85
CA LEU A 75 12.34 -3.54 9.33
C LEU A 75 10.92 -3.64 8.74
N LYS A 76 10.79 -3.98 7.45
CA LYS A 76 9.50 -4.21 6.80
C LYS A 76 8.76 -5.40 7.41
N LYS A 77 9.46 -6.49 7.75
CA LYS A 77 8.87 -7.63 8.47
C LYS A 77 8.37 -7.22 9.85
N LYS A 78 9.17 -6.48 10.62
CA LYS A 78 8.80 -5.97 11.94
C LYS A 78 7.59 -5.04 11.86
N TYR A 79 7.55 -4.14 10.88
CA TYR A 79 6.40 -3.28 10.60
C TYR A 79 5.13 -4.08 10.32
N LYS A 80 5.19 -5.12 9.48
CA LYS A 80 4.01 -5.97 9.21
C LYS A 80 3.48 -6.66 10.46
N ALA A 81 4.36 -7.23 11.28
CA ALA A 81 3.98 -7.88 12.53
C ALA A 81 3.35 -6.88 13.51
N GLU A 82 3.93 -5.68 13.61
CA GLU A 82 3.42 -4.63 14.48
C GLU A 82 2.09 -4.05 13.99
N LYS A 83 1.94 -3.88 12.67
CA LYS A 83 0.67 -3.46 12.04
C LYS A 83 -0.46 -4.46 12.31
N ALA A 84 -0.16 -5.77 12.27
CA ALA A 84 -1.14 -6.81 12.58
C ALA A 84 -1.68 -6.70 14.01
N LYS A 85 -0.81 -6.44 15.00
CA LYS A 85 -1.23 -6.24 16.41
C LYS A 85 -2.12 -5.00 16.59
N ILE A 86 -1.84 -3.92 15.86
CA ILE A 86 -2.67 -2.69 15.93
C ILE A 86 -4.06 -2.95 15.34
N VAL A 87 -4.13 -3.71 14.24
CA VAL A 87 -5.42 -4.11 13.64
C VAL A 87 -6.21 -5.03 14.58
N GLU A 88 -5.55 -6.00 15.22
CA GLU A 88 -6.18 -6.90 16.19
C GLU A 88 -6.73 -6.17 17.42
N SER A 89 -6.07 -5.09 17.85
CA SER A 89 -6.53 -4.22 18.94
C SER A 89 -7.56 -3.16 18.49
N ASN A 90 -8.11 -3.29 17.28
CA ASN A 90 -9.11 -2.38 16.70
C ASN A 90 -8.67 -0.90 16.68
N GLY A 91 -7.35 -0.66 16.56
CA GLY A 91 -6.77 0.69 16.57
C GLY A 91 -6.67 1.35 17.97
N SER A 92 -6.97 0.62 19.04
CA SER A 92 -6.94 1.13 20.42
C SER A 92 -5.51 1.35 20.95
N LEU A 93 -4.54 0.54 20.48
CA LEU A 93 -3.13 0.64 20.88
C LEU A 93 -2.30 1.32 19.79
N ALA A 94 -1.65 2.44 20.13
CA ALA A 94 -0.55 2.98 19.33
C ALA A 94 0.66 2.04 19.42
N SER A 95 1.36 1.79 18.31
CA SER A 95 2.60 1.01 18.37
C SER A 95 3.63 1.70 19.27
N SER A 96 4.22 0.93 20.18
CA SER A 96 5.33 1.38 21.03
C SER A 96 6.66 1.44 20.28
N TRP A 97 6.72 0.99 19.03
CA TRP A 97 7.94 0.96 18.25
C TRP A 97 8.18 2.30 17.52
N PRO A 98 9.27 3.02 17.81
CA PRO A 98 9.47 4.39 17.30
C PRO A 98 9.48 4.50 15.77
N LEU A 99 10.00 3.50 15.05
CA LEU A 99 10.05 3.50 13.58
C LEU A 99 8.72 3.15 12.91
N PHE A 100 7.70 2.72 13.67
CA PHE A 100 6.42 2.29 13.12
C PHE A 100 5.76 3.40 12.31
N GLN A 101 5.65 4.61 12.86
CA GLN A 101 4.99 5.74 12.20
C GLN A 101 5.70 6.16 10.91
N GLN A 102 7.04 6.13 10.90
CA GLN A 102 7.81 6.49 9.72
C GLN A 102 7.61 5.46 8.60
N LEU A 103 7.67 4.16 8.93
CA LEU A 103 7.41 3.08 7.97
C LEU A 103 5.94 3.06 7.51
N ASP A 104 5.00 3.42 8.38
CA ASP A 104 3.58 3.50 8.03
C ASP A 104 3.30 4.64 7.04
N ARG A 105 3.94 5.80 7.18
CA ARG A 105 3.86 6.88 6.19
C ARG A 105 4.45 6.46 4.83
N LEU A 106 5.54 5.71 4.85
CA LEU A 106 6.24 5.25 3.65
C LEU A 106 5.50 4.13 2.91
N ILE A 107 5.01 3.13 3.65
CA ILE A 107 4.51 1.84 3.12
C ILE A 107 3.01 1.66 3.40
N GLY A 108 2.46 2.25 4.46
CA GLY A 108 1.08 2.06 4.90
C GLY A 108 0.01 2.54 3.92
N ASN A 109 0.36 3.42 2.99
CA ASN A 109 -0.50 3.81 1.86
C ASN A 109 -0.43 2.82 0.66
N SER A 110 0.30 1.70 0.77
CA SER A 110 0.42 0.68 -0.29
C SER A 110 -0.68 -0.37 -0.20
N ASP A 111 -1.30 -0.51 0.97
CA ASP A 111 -2.64 -1.04 1.03
C ASP A 111 -3.50 0.01 0.36
N LYS A 112 -4.14 -0.34 -0.76
CA LYS A 112 -5.36 0.32 -1.18
C LYS A 112 -6.28 0.23 0.03
N LYS A 113 -6.22 1.22 0.94
CA LYS A 113 -7.38 1.60 1.72
C LYS A 113 -8.39 1.89 0.63
N LYS A 114 -9.24 0.90 0.35
CA LYS A 114 -10.64 1.20 0.12
C LYS A 114 -10.94 2.15 1.28
N VAL A 115 -10.98 3.44 0.97
CA VAL A 115 -11.65 4.39 1.83
C VAL A 115 -13.06 3.83 1.82
N THR A 116 -13.35 2.92 2.76
CA THR A 116 -14.71 2.74 3.20
C THR A 116 -15.09 4.14 3.65
N PRO A 117 -16.06 4.80 3.00
CA PRO A 117 -16.57 6.02 3.56
C PRO A 117 -17.04 5.60 4.94
N VAL A 118 -16.38 6.10 5.99
CA VAL A 118 -17.04 6.17 7.28
C VAL A 118 -18.19 7.11 6.99
N MET A 119 -19.34 6.51 6.72
CA MET A 119 -20.62 7.18 6.73
C MET A 119 -20.61 7.96 8.03
N MET A 120 -20.53 9.29 7.91
CA MET A 120 -20.66 10.18 9.04
C MET A 120 -22.06 9.90 9.60
N SER A 121 -22.14 9.01 10.59
CA SER A 121 -23.36 8.79 11.33
C SER A 121 -23.66 10.12 12.02
N SER A 122 -24.72 10.78 11.56
CA SER A 122 -25.29 11.96 12.19
C SER A 122 -25.31 11.80 13.72
N PRO A 123 -24.90 12.80 14.51
CA PRO A 123 -25.12 12.76 15.95
C PRO A 123 -26.64 12.74 16.23
N PRO A 124 -27.13 11.90 17.15
CA PRO A 124 -28.52 11.98 17.59
C PRO A 124 -28.76 13.32 18.29
N MET A 125 -29.77 14.06 17.85
CA MET A 125 -30.28 15.24 18.55
C MET A 125 -30.80 14.84 19.94
N GLY A 126 -30.42 15.63 20.95
CA GLY A 126 -31.28 15.89 22.11
C GLY A 126 -30.77 15.37 23.46
N VAL A 127 -30.03 16.21 24.17
CA VAL A 127 -30.13 16.29 25.65
C VAL A 127 -30.01 17.77 26.06
N PRO A 128 -30.94 18.35 26.81
CA PRO A 128 -30.81 19.73 27.29
C PRO A 128 -29.80 19.78 28.45
N LEU A 129 -28.68 20.48 28.27
CA LEU A 129 -27.81 20.86 29.38
C LEU A 129 -28.38 22.11 30.08
N PRO A 130 -28.35 22.19 31.42
CA PRO A 130 -28.88 23.33 32.14
C PRO A 130 -27.97 24.55 31.94
N TYR A 131 -28.51 25.56 31.25
CA TYR A 131 -27.91 26.88 31.13
C TYR A 131 -27.90 27.57 32.50
N ARG A 132 -26.74 27.55 33.19
CA ARG A 132 -26.53 28.35 34.40
C ARG A 132 -26.30 29.80 34.00
N ARG A 133 -27.37 30.60 34.06
CA ARG A 133 -27.34 32.04 33.85
C ARG A 133 -26.82 32.73 35.12
N SER A 134 -25.57 33.19 35.12
CA SER A 134 -25.10 34.19 36.09
C SER A 134 -25.20 35.59 35.49
N THR A 135 -26.13 36.38 36.02
CA THR A 135 -26.27 37.80 35.75
C THR A 135 -25.15 38.56 36.47
N THR A 136 -24.18 39.12 35.74
CA THR A 136 -23.41 40.26 36.23
C THR A 136 -23.17 41.20 35.06
N LYS A 137 -23.99 42.26 35.00
CA LYS A 137 -23.71 43.45 34.20
C LYS A 137 -22.38 44.03 34.66
N ARG A 138 -21.38 44.12 33.76
CA ARG A 138 -20.45 45.25 33.71
C ARG A 138 -20.12 45.57 32.25
N GLN A 139 -20.38 46.84 31.94
CA GLN A 139 -20.00 47.71 30.82
C GLN A 139 -19.00 47.20 29.77
N PHE A 140 -19.36 47.39 28.50
CA PHE A 140 -18.54 47.20 27.27
C PHE A 140 -17.27 48.08 27.23
N PRO A 141 -16.28 47.71 26.39
CA PRO A 141 -16.27 48.31 25.05
C PRO A 141 -16.30 47.27 23.92
N ALA A 142 -16.82 47.71 22.77
CA ALA A 142 -16.94 46.96 21.53
C ALA A 142 -15.59 46.48 21.00
N TYR A 143 -15.52 45.21 20.57
CA TYR A 143 -14.48 44.68 19.69
C TYR A 143 -15.13 43.65 18.75
N ASP A 144 -15.03 43.92 17.45
CA ASP A 144 -15.38 43.05 16.34
C ASP A 144 -14.48 41.80 16.33
N ASP A 145 -15.03 40.60 16.52
CA ASP A 145 -14.25 39.35 16.37
C ASP A 145 -15.13 38.14 15.97
N VAL A 146 -16.06 38.35 15.02
CA VAL A 146 -16.95 37.28 14.50
C VAL A 146 -16.74 37.00 13.00
N GLU A 147 -15.95 37.81 12.29
CA GLU A 147 -15.75 37.63 10.84
C GLU A 147 -14.65 36.59 10.48
N GLU A 148 -13.61 36.40 11.30
CA GLU A 148 -12.50 35.49 10.98
C GLU A 148 -12.91 34.01 10.99
N GLU A 149 -13.82 33.62 11.89
CA GLU A 149 -14.29 32.23 12.03
C GLU A 149 -15.09 31.78 10.81
N GLU A 150 -15.95 32.65 10.27
CA GLU A 150 -16.71 32.36 9.06
C GLU A 150 -15.82 32.19 7.81
N ASP A 151 -14.74 32.98 7.71
CA ASP A 151 -13.77 32.87 6.62
C ASP A 151 -12.93 31.59 6.70
N GLY A 152 -12.63 31.12 7.91
CA GLY A 152 -12.04 29.80 8.14
C GLY A 152 -12.94 28.68 7.62
N ILE A 153 -14.23 28.72 7.97
CA ILE A 153 -15.22 27.73 7.54
C ILE A 153 -15.42 27.77 6.02
N ARG A 154 -15.55 28.96 5.42
CA ARG A 154 -15.66 29.14 3.96
C ARG A 154 -14.45 28.57 3.22
N ARG A 155 -13.23 28.75 3.74
CA ARG A 155 -12.00 28.15 3.18
C ARG A 155 -11.99 26.63 3.29
N MET A 156 -12.48 26.09 4.39
CA MET A 156 -12.59 24.64 4.59
C MET A 156 -13.58 24.00 3.63
N VAL A 157 -14.78 24.57 3.45
CA VAL A 157 -15.79 24.06 2.50
C VAL A 157 -15.24 24.00 1.08
N LYS A 158 -14.63 25.10 0.60
CA LYS A 158 -13.97 25.15 -0.72
C LYS A 158 -12.86 24.11 -0.88
N THR A 159 -12.17 23.80 0.20
CA THR A 159 -11.10 22.80 0.20
C THR A 159 -11.70 21.39 0.06
N ILE A 160 -12.76 21.09 0.81
CA ILE A 160 -13.47 19.81 0.74
C ILE A 160 -14.09 19.57 -0.64
N GLU A 161 -14.70 20.60 -1.24
CA GLU A 161 -15.26 20.52 -2.61
C GLU A 161 -14.18 20.13 -3.63
N LYS A 162 -13.02 20.79 -3.59
CA LYS A 162 -11.88 20.46 -4.46
C LYS A 162 -11.36 19.05 -4.24
N PHE A 163 -11.33 18.57 -2.99
CA PHE A 163 -10.98 17.18 -2.70
C PHE A 163 -12.00 16.21 -3.30
N GLY A 164 -13.30 16.54 -3.26
CA GLY A 164 -14.37 15.77 -3.89
C GLY A 164 -14.21 15.64 -5.40
N GLU A 165 -13.95 16.75 -6.10
CA GLU A 165 -13.72 16.76 -7.55
C GLU A 165 -12.51 15.92 -7.96
N ILE A 166 -11.40 16.04 -7.22
CA ILE A 166 -10.19 15.25 -7.46
C ILE A 166 -10.47 13.77 -7.25
N TYR A 167 -11.18 13.42 -6.16
CA TYR A 167 -11.52 12.04 -5.84
C TYR A 167 -12.40 11.41 -6.92
N GLU A 168 -13.44 12.12 -7.38
CA GLU A 168 -14.32 11.65 -8.45
C GLU A 168 -13.55 11.36 -9.74
N ARG A 169 -12.65 12.27 -10.15
CA ARG A 169 -11.80 12.06 -11.34
C ARG A 169 -10.91 10.83 -11.18
N VAL A 170 -10.25 10.68 -10.05
CA VAL A 170 -9.34 9.54 -9.78
C VAL A 170 -10.12 8.22 -9.77
N GLU A 171 -11.24 8.16 -9.07
CA GLU A 171 -12.08 6.96 -9.04
C GLU A 171 -12.65 6.62 -10.42
N GLY A 172 -13.09 7.63 -11.19
CA GLY A 172 -13.56 7.43 -12.56
C GLY A 172 -12.47 6.94 -13.51
N MET A 173 -11.23 7.44 -13.37
CA MET A 173 -10.08 6.90 -14.12
C MET A 173 -9.77 5.45 -13.73
N LYS A 174 -9.76 5.15 -12.42
CA LYS A 174 -9.51 3.80 -11.89
C LYS A 174 -10.57 2.79 -12.36
N GLN A 175 -11.85 3.16 -12.34
CA GLN A 175 -12.94 2.32 -12.83
C GLN A 175 -12.80 2.01 -14.32
N ARG A 176 -12.54 3.03 -15.14
CA ARG A 176 -12.29 2.85 -16.58
C ARG A 176 -11.12 1.91 -16.85
N GLN A 177 -10.02 2.08 -16.12
CA GLN A 177 -8.86 1.20 -16.26
C GLN A 177 -9.18 -0.24 -15.85
N MET A 178 -9.97 -0.45 -14.79
CA MET A 178 -10.39 -1.78 -14.35
C MET A 178 -11.25 -2.48 -15.41
N VAL A 179 -12.19 -1.75 -16.02
CA VAL A 179 -13.03 -2.26 -17.11
C VAL A 179 -12.20 -2.63 -18.33
N GLU A 180 -11.22 -1.80 -18.72
CA GLU A 180 -10.37 -2.10 -19.88
C GLU A 180 -9.52 -3.36 -19.66
N LEU A 181 -8.96 -3.53 -18.46
CA LEU A 181 -8.21 -4.74 -18.10
C LEU A 181 -9.10 -5.99 -18.10
N GLU A 182 -10.35 -5.88 -17.61
CA GLU A 182 -11.31 -6.99 -17.66
C GLU A 182 -11.71 -7.33 -19.09
N LYS A 183 -11.88 -6.33 -19.95
CA LYS A 183 -12.16 -6.52 -21.38
C LYS A 183 -11.01 -7.25 -22.07
N GLN A 184 -9.76 -6.85 -21.81
CA GLN A 184 -8.60 -7.57 -22.32
C GLN A 184 -8.57 -9.03 -21.82
N ARG A 185 -8.81 -9.25 -20.52
CA ARG A 185 -8.89 -10.59 -19.93
C ARG A 185 -9.95 -11.46 -20.60
N MET A 186 -11.14 -10.90 -20.83
CA MET A 186 -12.25 -11.60 -21.48
C MET A 186 -11.94 -11.89 -22.96
N GLN A 187 -11.28 -10.95 -23.65
CA GLN A 187 -10.86 -11.14 -25.04
C GLN A 187 -9.87 -12.29 -25.19
N PHE A 188 -8.83 -12.36 -24.36
CA PHE A 188 -7.90 -13.48 -24.36
C PHE A 188 -8.59 -14.82 -24.07
N ALA A 189 -9.52 -14.85 -23.12
CA ALA A 189 -10.29 -16.05 -22.82
C ALA A 189 -11.13 -16.51 -24.02
N LYS A 190 -11.79 -15.57 -24.71
CA LYS A 190 -12.57 -15.83 -25.93
C LYS A 190 -11.68 -16.36 -27.05
N ASP A 191 -10.52 -15.75 -27.28
CA ASP A 191 -9.61 -16.15 -28.35
C ASP A 191 -9.01 -17.54 -28.08
N LEU A 192 -8.70 -17.87 -26.81
CA LEU A 192 -8.29 -19.21 -26.42
C LEU A 192 -9.39 -20.25 -26.65
N GLU A 193 -10.65 -19.92 -26.37
CA GLU A 193 -11.77 -20.84 -26.60
C GLU A 193 -12.02 -21.07 -28.09
N VAL A 194 -11.91 -20.03 -28.91
CA VAL A 194 -11.97 -20.13 -30.38
C VAL A 194 -10.86 -21.06 -30.89
N GLN A 195 -9.62 -20.87 -30.42
CA GLN A 195 -8.51 -21.76 -30.79
C GLN A 195 -8.76 -23.20 -30.36
N ARG A 196 -9.26 -23.43 -29.15
CA ARG A 196 -9.62 -24.77 -28.66
C ARG A 196 -10.67 -25.43 -29.56
N MET A 197 -11.71 -24.70 -29.92
CA MET A 197 -12.79 -25.20 -30.76
C MET A 197 -12.32 -25.47 -32.20
N GLN A 198 -11.45 -24.61 -32.74
CA GLN A 198 -10.83 -24.80 -34.06
C GLN A 198 -10.01 -26.09 -34.10
N LEU A 199 -9.13 -26.30 -33.09
CA LEU A 199 -8.32 -27.51 -33.01
C LEU A 199 -9.18 -28.78 -32.94
N PHE A 200 -10.26 -28.74 -32.15
CA PHE A 200 -11.19 -29.86 -32.05
C PHE A 200 -11.88 -30.13 -33.39
N MET A 201 -12.38 -29.09 -34.06
CA MET A 201 -13.06 -29.20 -35.35
C MET A 201 -12.12 -29.75 -36.43
N ASP A 202 -10.90 -29.21 -36.52
CA ASP A 202 -9.90 -29.66 -37.50
C ASP A 202 -9.54 -31.13 -37.29
N THR A 203 -9.42 -31.55 -36.03
CA THR A 203 -9.17 -32.97 -35.68
C THR A 203 -10.33 -33.86 -36.13
N GLN A 204 -11.58 -33.46 -35.90
CA GLN A 204 -12.76 -34.22 -36.34
C GLN A 204 -12.82 -34.35 -37.87
N VAL A 205 -12.57 -33.25 -38.59
CA VAL A 205 -12.53 -33.25 -40.07
C VAL A 205 -11.42 -34.16 -40.59
N GLN A 206 -10.23 -34.13 -39.98
CA GLN A 206 -9.14 -35.03 -40.36
C GLN A 206 -9.48 -36.50 -40.11
N LEU A 207 -10.08 -36.84 -38.97
CA LEU A 207 -10.51 -38.20 -38.66
C LEU A 207 -11.53 -38.73 -39.67
N GLU A 208 -12.53 -37.92 -40.05
CA GLU A 208 -13.51 -38.32 -41.05
C GLU A 208 -12.89 -38.46 -42.46
N LYS A 209 -11.95 -37.59 -42.84
CA LYS A 209 -11.19 -37.73 -44.10
C LYS A 209 -10.42 -39.06 -44.14
N ILE A 210 -9.67 -39.40 -43.08
CA ILE A 210 -8.92 -40.66 -43.00
C ILE A 210 -9.85 -41.87 -43.11
N LYS A 211 -11.00 -41.82 -42.42
CA LYS A 211 -12.01 -42.88 -42.47
C LYS A 211 -12.60 -43.06 -43.86
N HIS A 212 -12.82 -41.98 -44.62
CA HIS A 212 -13.32 -42.04 -45.99
C HIS A 212 -12.26 -42.54 -46.98
N THR A 213 -11.01 -42.10 -46.87
CA THR A 213 -9.92 -42.59 -47.71
C THR A 213 -9.65 -44.09 -47.49
N LYS A 214 -9.73 -44.57 -46.25
CA LYS A 214 -9.58 -46.00 -45.92
C LYS A 214 -10.71 -46.87 -46.50
N ARG A 215 -11.95 -46.36 -46.54
CA ARG A 215 -13.09 -47.03 -47.20
C ARG A 215 -12.93 -47.07 -48.72
N SER A 216 -12.38 -46.01 -49.33
CA SER A 216 -12.12 -45.96 -50.77
C SER A 216 -10.97 -46.88 -51.19
N ALA A 217 -9.91 -47.01 -50.38
CA ALA A 217 -8.79 -47.90 -50.65
C ALA A 217 -9.18 -49.38 -50.52
N GLY A 218 -9.98 -49.75 -49.51
CA GLY A 218 -10.45 -51.12 -49.32
C GLY A 218 -11.42 -51.64 -50.42
N SER A 219 -11.93 -50.77 -51.29
CA SER A 219 -12.76 -51.17 -52.44
C SER A 219 -11.94 -51.54 -53.68
N HIS A 220 -10.64 -51.20 -53.74
CA HIS A 220 -9.78 -51.46 -54.90
C HIS A 220 -9.06 -52.82 -54.82
N ASP A 221 -8.93 -53.41 -53.63
CA ASP A 221 -8.28 -54.72 -53.42
C ASP A 221 -9.24 -55.93 -53.56
N VAL A 222 -10.53 -55.70 -53.86
CA VAL A 222 -11.55 -56.77 -53.96
C VAL A 222 -11.79 -57.25 -55.41
N TYR A 223 -11.21 -56.57 -56.42
CA TYR A 223 -11.36 -56.92 -57.85
C TYR A 223 -10.01 -57.08 -58.57
N SER A 224 -8.98 -57.60 -57.91
CA SER A 224 -7.74 -58.06 -58.56
C SER A 224 -7.38 -59.46 -58.10
#